data_AF-A0A968TR90-F1
#
_entry.id   AF-A0A968TR90-F1
#
_cell.length_a   1.000
_cell.length_b   1.000
_cell.length_c   1.000
_cell.angle_alpha   90.00
_cell.angle_beta   90.00
_cell.angle_gamma   90.00
#
_symmetry.space_group_name_H-M   'P 1'
#
loop_
_entity.id
_entity.type
_entity.pdbx_description
1 polymer ?
#
loop_
_entity_poly.entity_id
_entity_poly.type
_entity_poly.pdbx_seq_one_letter_code
_entity_poly.pdbx_strand_id
1 'polypeptide(L)'
;MTYRLVTGIFAVLLSQMACTRKTTNNVSLKLAIPSKIEALREKGGASASNNGTQAISHIIVNVTGPSLTKPVSFVWDRCRNNVCSNPPEVITISDLPASTPLLIQYLGAYETLRSNGEGAGDLILSYGDRSGSFNPGPNQVVINPTLYGGGTKREVRIAGQYVTSIDANGYARGPTGTIHVGFRPSLGKPIIPIEKAEMFNGFFDFFGIEDVPFVYELAGAGFWPS
;
A
#
# COMPACT_ATOMS: atom_id res chain seq x y z
N MET A 1 85.94 14.01 25.06
CA MET A 1 84.86 14.78 24.42
C MET A 1 84.02 13.84 23.59
N THR A 2 82.87 13.43 24.12
CA THR A 2 81.98 12.41 23.55
C THR A 2 80.74 13.11 22.98
N TYR A 3 80.59 13.09 21.65
CA TYR A 3 79.36 13.54 20.98
C TYR A 3 78.36 12.39 20.94
N ARG A 4 77.16 12.59 21.49
CA ARG A 4 76.02 11.67 21.31
C ARG A 4 75.11 12.22 20.22
N LEU A 5 75.01 11.48 19.13
CA LEU A 5 74.06 11.70 18.04
C LEU A 5 72.69 11.18 18.47
N VAL A 6 71.68 12.05 18.50
CA VAL A 6 70.28 11.68 18.76
C VAL A 6 69.55 11.65 17.42
N THR A 7 69.32 10.44 16.91
CA THR A 7 68.57 10.21 15.66
C THR A 7 67.07 10.21 15.97
N GLY A 8 66.39 11.31 15.66
CA GLY A 8 64.94 11.41 15.76
C GLY A 8 64.27 10.72 14.58
N ILE A 9 63.55 9.62 14.84
CA ILE A 9 62.71 8.93 13.86
C ILE A 9 61.38 9.71 13.76
N PHE A 10 61.21 10.46 12.68
CA PHE A 10 59.97 11.14 12.33
C PHE A 10 59.06 10.15 11.58
N ALA A 11 58.21 9.44 12.32
CA ALA A 11 57.21 8.54 11.73
C ALA A 11 56.06 9.38 11.14
N VAL A 12 56.07 9.52 9.82
CA VAL A 12 54.98 10.14 9.04
C VAL A 12 53.77 9.19 9.09
N LEU A 13 52.83 9.49 9.98
CA LEU A 13 51.49 8.90 9.98
C LEU A 13 50.73 9.40 8.74
N LEU A 14 50.81 8.63 7.65
CA LEU A 14 49.85 8.69 6.56
C LEU A 14 48.48 8.25 7.11
N SER A 15 47.70 9.24 7.56
CA SER A 15 46.27 9.09 7.83
C SER A 15 45.60 8.63 6.54
N GLN A 16 45.34 7.34 6.42
CA GLN A 16 44.46 6.81 5.41
C GLN A 16 43.09 7.46 5.65
N MET A 17 42.74 8.40 4.78
CA MET A 17 41.37 8.82 4.60
C MET A 17 40.61 7.59 4.10
N ALA A 18 40.14 6.78 5.03
CA ALA A 18 39.10 5.81 4.79
C ALA A 18 37.88 6.62 4.34
N CYS A 19 37.77 6.77 3.03
CA CYS A 19 36.55 7.20 2.39
C CYS A 19 35.54 6.08 2.65
N THR A 20 34.88 6.10 3.81
CA THR A 20 33.73 5.25 4.08
C THR A 20 32.66 5.71 3.12
N ARG A 21 32.64 5.09 1.93
CA ARG A 21 31.54 5.17 1.00
C ARG A 21 30.31 4.84 1.83
N LYS A 22 29.43 5.81 2.02
CA LYS A 22 28.16 5.63 2.71
C LYS A 22 27.38 4.63 1.87
N THR A 23 27.57 3.34 2.14
CA THR A 23 26.74 2.27 1.62
C THR A 23 25.41 2.50 2.31
N THR A 24 24.51 3.22 1.64
CA THR A 24 23.13 3.33 2.05
C THR A 24 22.61 1.90 2.07
N ASN A 25 22.37 1.35 3.27
CA ASN A 25 21.81 0.02 3.50
C ASN A 25 20.31 0.01 3.14
N ASN A 26 19.99 0.55 1.98
CA ASN A 26 18.65 0.78 1.50
C ASN A 26 18.36 -0.25 0.40
N VAL A 27 17.12 -0.71 0.40
CA VAL A 27 16.57 -1.63 -0.59
C VAL A 27 15.66 -0.83 -1.51
N SER A 28 15.76 -1.11 -2.82
CA SER A 28 14.77 -0.68 -3.79
C SER A 28 14.04 -1.88 -4.34
N LEU A 29 12.72 -1.92 -4.21
CA LEU A 29 11.88 -3.01 -4.69
C LEU A 29 11.31 -2.66 -6.06
N LYS A 30 11.47 -3.56 -7.03
CA LYS A 30 10.77 -3.51 -8.32
C LYS A 30 9.66 -4.55 -8.34
N LEU A 31 8.42 -4.09 -8.41
CA LEU A 31 7.23 -4.94 -8.40
C LEU A 31 6.65 -5.03 -9.81
N ALA A 32 6.56 -6.25 -10.35
CA ALA A 32 5.87 -6.51 -11.61
C ALA A 32 4.37 -6.69 -11.35
N ILE A 33 3.54 -5.89 -12.01
CA ILE A 33 2.08 -5.91 -11.83
C ILE A 33 1.42 -6.51 -13.08
N PRO A 34 0.45 -7.43 -12.91
CA PRO A 34 -0.39 -7.86 -14.01
C PRO A 34 -1.24 -6.68 -14.51
N SER A 35 -0.87 -6.13 -15.67
CA SER A 35 -1.62 -5.06 -16.34
C SER A 35 -2.97 -5.52 -16.89
N LYS A 36 -3.19 -6.85 -16.95
CA LYS A 36 -4.37 -7.50 -17.51
C LYS A 36 -4.92 -8.55 -16.57
N ILE A 37 -6.23 -8.57 -16.42
CA ILE A 37 -6.94 -9.49 -15.53
C ILE A 37 -7.07 -10.89 -16.11
N GLU A 38 -6.95 -11.05 -17.43
CA GLU A 38 -6.96 -12.37 -18.10
C GLU A 38 -5.85 -13.27 -17.54
N ALA A 39 -4.66 -12.68 -17.26
CA ALA A 39 -3.55 -13.39 -16.62
C ALA A 39 -3.87 -13.86 -15.18
N LEU A 40 -4.86 -13.25 -14.52
CA LEU A 40 -5.33 -13.66 -13.19
C LEU A 40 -6.44 -14.72 -13.27
N ARG A 41 -7.30 -14.64 -14.31
CA ARG A 41 -8.40 -15.59 -14.55
C ARG A 41 -7.91 -17.00 -14.82
N GLU A 42 -6.84 -17.16 -15.61
CA GLU A 42 -6.26 -18.47 -15.92
C GLU A 42 -5.75 -19.22 -14.67
N LYS A 43 -5.34 -18.48 -13.63
CA LYS A 43 -4.86 -19.05 -12.37
C LYS A 43 -5.94 -19.21 -11.30
N GLY A 44 -7.05 -18.49 -11.41
CA GLY A 44 -8.10 -18.41 -10.38
C GLY A 44 -9.36 -19.23 -10.64
N GLY A 45 -9.49 -19.90 -11.79
CA GLY A 45 -10.65 -20.75 -12.11
C GLY A 45 -11.99 -20.03 -12.25
N ALA A 46 -12.00 -18.70 -12.13
CA ALA A 46 -13.21 -17.89 -12.22
C ALA A 46 -13.51 -17.54 -13.69
N SER A 47 -14.46 -18.26 -14.27
CA SER A 47 -15.05 -17.92 -15.57
C SER A 47 -16.06 -16.80 -15.36
N ALA A 48 -15.70 -15.55 -15.65
CA ALA A 48 -16.66 -14.46 -15.67
C ALA A 48 -16.99 -14.12 -17.13
N SER A 49 -18.15 -14.61 -17.56
CA SER A 49 -18.90 -14.10 -18.72
C SER A 49 -19.16 -12.62 -18.49
N ASN A 50 -18.41 -11.74 -19.14
CA ASN A 50 -18.79 -10.33 -19.31
C ASN A 50 -18.08 -9.79 -20.57
N ASN A 51 -18.87 -9.32 -21.54
CA ASN A 51 -18.44 -8.78 -22.84
C ASN A 51 -17.76 -7.39 -22.76
N GLY A 52 -17.13 -7.02 -21.64
CA GLY A 52 -16.52 -5.71 -21.44
C GLY A 52 -15.00 -5.77 -21.30
N THR A 53 -14.31 -4.74 -21.79
CA THR A 53 -12.85 -4.60 -21.59
C THR A 53 -12.59 -4.26 -20.13
N GLN A 54 -11.80 -5.06 -19.42
CA GLN A 54 -11.45 -4.81 -18.03
C GLN A 54 -10.09 -4.11 -17.96
N ALA A 55 -10.00 -3.04 -17.17
CA ALA A 55 -8.75 -2.31 -16.98
C ALA A 55 -8.50 -2.07 -15.49
N ILE A 56 -7.24 -2.10 -15.09
CA ILE A 56 -6.87 -1.75 -13.73
C ILE A 56 -7.18 -0.26 -13.49
N SER A 57 -7.98 0.02 -12.46
CA SER A 57 -8.43 1.35 -12.08
C SER A 57 -7.70 1.89 -10.86
N HIS A 58 -7.25 1.00 -9.97
CA HIS A 58 -6.59 1.36 -8.73
C HIS A 58 -5.55 0.33 -8.31
N ILE A 59 -4.43 0.80 -7.76
CA ILE A 59 -3.37 -0.03 -7.19
C ILE A 59 -2.95 0.55 -5.86
N ILE A 60 -2.92 -0.30 -4.84
CA ILE A 60 -2.26 -0.02 -3.57
C ILE A 60 -1.18 -1.06 -3.35
N VAL A 61 0.03 -0.60 -3.07
CA VAL A 61 1.09 -1.43 -2.51
C VAL A 61 1.39 -0.92 -1.11
N ASN A 62 1.41 -1.82 -0.14
CA ASN A 62 1.75 -1.50 1.24
C ASN A 62 2.94 -2.34 1.67
N VAL A 63 3.98 -1.71 2.19
CA VAL A 63 5.16 -2.37 2.75
C VAL A 63 5.18 -2.15 4.25
N THR A 64 5.21 -3.24 5.01
CA THR A 64 5.26 -3.25 6.46
C THR A 64 6.43 -4.09 6.94
N GLY A 65 6.91 -3.82 8.16
CA GLY A 65 8.01 -4.57 8.76
C GLY A 65 8.36 -4.00 10.13
N PRO A 66 9.07 -4.75 10.98
CA PRO A 66 9.40 -4.35 12.35
C PRO A 66 10.37 -3.16 12.40
N SER A 67 11.11 -2.92 11.32
CA SER A 67 12.04 -1.80 11.16
C SER A 67 11.39 -0.54 10.60
N LEU A 68 10.11 -0.61 10.21
CA LEU A 68 9.35 0.52 9.68
C LEU A 68 8.49 1.11 10.79
N THR A 69 8.69 2.40 11.11
CA THR A 69 7.86 3.11 12.09
C THR A 69 6.43 3.33 11.58
N LYS A 70 6.27 3.46 10.27
CA LYS A 70 4.99 3.54 9.57
C LYS A 70 5.04 2.71 8.28
N PRO A 71 3.92 2.11 7.84
CA PRO A 71 3.85 1.45 6.56
C PRO A 71 4.24 2.38 5.41
N VAL A 72 5.00 1.88 4.44
CA VAL A 72 5.30 2.61 3.20
C VAL A 72 4.24 2.23 2.17
N SER A 73 3.44 3.20 1.74
CA SER A 73 2.35 2.97 0.80
C SER A 73 2.63 3.64 -0.55
N PHE A 74 2.36 2.92 -1.62
CA PHE A 74 2.28 3.43 -2.97
C PHE A 74 0.83 3.30 -3.44
N VAL A 75 0.28 4.38 -4.00
CA VAL A 75 -1.08 4.41 -4.54
C VAL A 75 -1.03 4.94 -5.97
N TRP A 76 -1.70 4.23 -6.87
CA TRP A 76 -1.90 4.66 -8.25
C TRP A 76 -3.37 4.54 -8.62
N ASP A 77 -3.88 5.57 -9.28
CA ASP A 77 -5.23 5.66 -9.81
C ASP A 77 -5.14 5.80 -11.32
N ARG A 78 -6.00 5.07 -12.06
CA ARG A 78 -6.06 5.19 -13.51
C ARG A 78 -6.35 6.62 -13.92
N CYS A 79 -7.33 7.25 -13.29
CA CYS A 79 -7.70 8.63 -13.58
C CYS A 79 -7.58 9.46 -12.30
N ARG A 80 -6.71 10.47 -12.32
CA ARG A 80 -6.54 11.44 -11.23
C ARG A 80 -6.73 12.83 -11.80
N ASN A 81 -7.62 13.63 -11.20
CA ASN A 81 -7.96 14.99 -11.67
C ASN A 81 -8.35 15.02 -13.16
N ASN A 82 -9.18 14.06 -13.59
CA ASN A 82 -9.61 13.86 -14.98
C ASN A 82 -8.49 13.55 -16.00
N VAL A 83 -7.27 13.28 -15.52
CA VAL A 83 -6.16 12.81 -16.36
C VAL A 83 -6.00 11.31 -16.17
N CYS A 84 -6.25 10.56 -17.23
CA CYS A 84 -6.11 9.11 -17.21
C CYS A 84 -4.72 8.69 -17.70
N SER A 85 -4.11 7.72 -17.01
CA SER A 85 -2.81 7.15 -17.33
C SER A 85 -2.89 5.63 -17.41
N ASN A 86 -1.91 5.02 -18.09
CA ASN A 86 -1.75 3.57 -18.08
C ASN A 86 -1.12 3.11 -16.76
N PRO A 87 -1.43 1.89 -16.30
CA PRO A 87 -0.81 1.36 -15.10
C PRO A 87 0.71 1.28 -15.23
N PRO A 88 1.45 1.49 -14.12
CA PRO A 88 2.87 1.25 -14.11
C PRO A 88 3.16 -0.24 -14.31
N GLU A 89 4.02 -0.57 -15.27
CA GLU A 89 4.52 -1.95 -15.44
C GLU A 89 5.42 -2.37 -14.28
N VAL A 90 6.14 -1.40 -13.71
CA VAL A 90 7.04 -1.56 -12.57
C VAL A 90 6.78 -0.47 -11.55
N ILE A 91 6.46 -0.87 -10.31
CA ILE A 91 6.50 0.04 -9.17
C ILE A 91 7.88 -0.05 -8.52
N THR A 92 8.49 1.11 -8.28
CA THR A 92 9.75 1.22 -7.52
C THR A 92 9.48 1.83 -6.16
N ILE A 93 9.80 1.10 -5.09
CA ILE A 93 9.78 1.61 -3.72
C ILE A 93 11.22 1.66 -3.23
N SER A 94 11.74 2.86 -2.94
CA SER A 94 13.12 3.08 -2.48
C SER A 94 13.19 3.20 -0.97
N ASP A 95 14.43 3.21 -0.46
CA ASP A 95 14.75 3.59 0.93
C ASP A 95 14.15 2.69 2.00
N LEU A 96 13.93 1.42 1.66
CA LEU A 96 13.51 0.40 2.61
C LEU A 96 14.71 -0.16 3.39
N PRO A 97 14.55 -0.50 4.68
CA PRO A 97 15.62 -1.07 5.49
C PRO A 97 16.07 -2.43 4.94
N ALA A 98 17.37 -2.57 4.69
CA ALA A 98 17.96 -3.82 4.22
C ALA A 98 18.01 -4.89 5.32
N SER A 99 18.01 -6.16 4.90
CA SER A 99 18.18 -7.35 5.73
C SER A 99 17.16 -7.52 6.86
N THR A 100 16.11 -6.70 6.90
CA THR A 100 14.98 -6.85 7.82
C THR A 100 13.79 -7.51 7.11
N PRO A 101 13.03 -8.39 7.79
CA PRO A 101 11.83 -8.97 7.22
C PRO A 101 10.80 -7.89 6.86
N LEU A 102 10.37 -7.85 5.61
CA LEU A 102 9.30 -6.99 5.14
C LEU A 102 8.15 -7.85 4.63
N LEU A 103 6.93 -7.38 4.83
CA LEU A 103 5.72 -7.86 4.18
C LEU A 103 5.30 -6.82 3.14
N ILE A 104 5.25 -7.24 1.88
CA ILE A 104 4.79 -6.42 0.75
C ILE A 104 3.42 -6.95 0.36
N GLN A 105 2.41 -6.11 0.47
CA GLN A 105 1.03 -6.41 0.10
C GLN A 105 0.66 -5.60 -1.14
N TYR A 106 -0.09 -6.21 -2.04
CA TYR A 106 -0.64 -5.61 -3.24
C TYR A 106 -2.16 -5.77 -3.20
N LEU A 107 -2.86 -4.70 -3.52
CA LEU A 107 -4.30 -4.67 -3.77
C LEU A 107 -4.53 -3.96 -5.10
N GLY A 108 -5.13 -4.65 -6.06
CA GLY A 108 -5.52 -4.09 -7.35
C GLY A 108 -7.03 -4.08 -7.47
N ALA A 109 -7.61 -2.97 -7.94
CA ALA A 109 -8.98 -2.93 -8.41
C ALA A 109 -8.99 -2.80 -9.94
N TYR A 110 -9.78 -3.64 -10.59
CA TYR A 110 -10.05 -3.62 -12.01
C TYR A 110 -11.48 -3.19 -12.22
N GLU A 111 -11.69 -2.30 -13.16
CA GLU A 111 -13.01 -1.83 -13.53
C GLU A 111 -13.37 -2.35 -14.92
N THR A 112 -14.63 -2.74 -15.08
CA THR A 112 -15.19 -3.03 -16.40
C THR A 112 -15.42 -1.72 -17.13
N LEU A 113 -14.87 -1.58 -18.33
CA LEU A 113 -15.00 -0.39 -19.16
C LEU A 113 -16.15 -0.54 -20.13
N ARG A 114 -16.90 0.55 -20.28
CA ARG A 114 -17.85 0.75 -21.38
C ARG A 114 -17.09 1.01 -22.69
N SER A 115 -17.81 0.96 -23.81
CA SER A 115 -17.23 1.17 -25.14
C SER A 115 -16.56 2.55 -25.32
N ASN A 116 -16.93 3.55 -24.51
CA ASN A 116 -16.32 4.88 -24.47
C ASN A 116 -15.08 4.96 -23.57
N GLY A 117 -14.66 3.84 -22.95
CA GLY A 117 -13.49 3.76 -22.07
C GLY A 117 -13.75 4.19 -20.62
N GLU A 118 -14.98 4.60 -20.30
CA GLU A 118 -15.43 4.97 -18.96
C GLU A 118 -15.75 3.74 -18.11
N GLY A 119 -15.70 3.93 -16.81
CA GLY A 119 -16.08 2.94 -15.82
C GLY A 119 -17.54 2.54 -15.86
N ALA A 120 -17.82 1.24 -15.83
CA ALA A 120 -19.17 0.71 -15.72
C ALA A 120 -19.66 0.59 -14.26
N GLY A 121 -18.80 0.81 -13.26
CA GLY A 121 -19.09 0.62 -11.83
C GLY A 121 -18.94 -0.84 -11.34
N ASP A 122 -18.58 -1.73 -12.25
CA ASP A 122 -18.35 -3.15 -12.01
C ASP A 122 -16.87 -3.39 -11.70
N LEU A 123 -16.57 -3.73 -10.45
CA LEU A 123 -15.22 -3.85 -9.92
C LEU A 123 -14.81 -5.31 -9.71
N ILE A 124 -13.54 -5.63 -9.97
CA ILE A 124 -12.92 -6.90 -9.57
C ILE A 124 -11.69 -6.57 -8.75
N LEU A 125 -11.59 -7.15 -7.56
CA LEU A 125 -10.42 -6.99 -6.72
C LEU A 125 -9.45 -8.15 -6.92
N SER A 126 -8.17 -7.84 -6.83
CA SER A 126 -7.12 -8.84 -6.67
C SER A 126 -6.19 -8.47 -5.52
N TYR A 127 -5.74 -9.49 -4.81
CA TYR A 127 -4.84 -9.33 -3.68
C TYR A 127 -3.67 -10.30 -3.84
N GLY A 128 -2.48 -9.87 -3.44
CA GLY A 128 -1.32 -10.73 -3.33
C GLY A 128 -0.35 -10.19 -2.29
N ASP A 129 0.44 -11.06 -1.69
CA ASP A 129 1.50 -10.63 -0.79
C ASP A 129 2.78 -11.45 -0.95
N ARG A 130 3.88 -10.85 -0.50
CA ARG A 130 5.18 -11.49 -0.42
C ARG A 130 5.91 -11.02 0.82
N SER A 131 6.36 -11.97 1.62
CA SER A 131 7.20 -11.71 2.78
C SER A 131 8.65 -12.11 2.49
N GLY A 132 9.61 -11.37 3.03
CA GLY A 132 11.02 -11.73 2.94
C GLY A 132 11.96 -10.66 3.46
N SER A 133 13.21 -11.04 3.65
CA SER A 133 14.32 -10.10 3.88
C SER A 133 15.04 -9.87 2.56
N PHE A 134 15.44 -8.62 2.31
CA PHE A 134 16.02 -8.21 1.04
C PHE A 134 17.45 -7.69 1.25
N ASN A 135 18.34 -8.04 0.32
CA ASN A 135 19.72 -7.57 0.37
C ASN A 135 19.79 -6.09 -0.01
N PRO A 136 20.76 -5.31 0.50
CA PRO A 136 20.96 -3.93 0.07
C PRO A 136 21.02 -3.80 -1.46
N GLY A 137 20.41 -2.76 -2.01
CA GLY A 137 20.35 -2.51 -3.46
C GLY A 137 19.03 -2.89 -4.14
N PRO A 138 19.01 -2.96 -5.49
CA PRO A 138 17.81 -3.25 -6.25
C PRO A 138 17.42 -4.72 -6.15
N ASN A 139 16.20 -4.99 -5.69
CA ASN A 139 15.63 -6.32 -5.62
C ASN A 139 14.40 -6.38 -6.52
N GLN A 140 14.29 -7.43 -7.33
CA GLN A 140 13.09 -7.70 -8.11
C GLN A 140 12.16 -8.61 -7.31
N VAL A 141 10.95 -8.13 -7.07
CA VAL A 141 9.93 -8.86 -6.31
C VAL A 141 8.74 -9.11 -7.22
N VAL A 142 8.48 -10.37 -7.46
CA VAL A 142 7.27 -10.80 -8.17
C VAL A 142 6.21 -11.11 -7.13
N ILE A 143 5.05 -10.45 -7.24
CA ILE A 143 3.82 -10.78 -6.52
C ILE A 143 2.87 -11.39 -7.54
N ASN A 144 2.30 -12.54 -7.21
CA ASN A 144 1.29 -13.21 -8.04
C ASN A 144 -0.07 -13.01 -7.36
N PRO A 145 -0.78 -11.90 -7.62
CA PRO A 145 -2.07 -11.67 -6.99
C PRO A 145 -3.10 -12.69 -7.50
N THR A 146 -4.11 -12.96 -6.70
CA THR A 146 -5.28 -13.76 -7.05
C THR A 146 -6.54 -12.92 -6.96
N LEU A 147 -7.59 -13.31 -7.66
CA LEU A 147 -8.88 -12.65 -7.55
C LEU A 147 -9.41 -12.78 -6.12
N TYR A 148 -9.85 -11.67 -5.55
CA TYR A 148 -10.38 -11.60 -4.21
C TYR A 148 -11.91 -11.57 -4.26
N GLY A 149 -12.58 -12.43 -3.49
CA GLY A 149 -14.04 -12.49 -3.41
C GLY A 149 -14.76 -13.07 -4.64
N GLY A 150 -14.05 -13.27 -5.75
CA GLY A 150 -14.55 -13.87 -6.99
C GLY A 150 -15.57 -13.01 -7.74
N GLY A 151 -15.59 -13.12 -9.07
CA GLY A 151 -16.57 -12.42 -9.91
C GLY A 151 -16.46 -10.90 -9.89
N THR A 152 -17.44 -10.26 -10.51
CA THR A 152 -17.63 -8.81 -10.49
C THR A 152 -18.40 -8.40 -9.24
N LYS A 153 -17.95 -7.32 -8.60
CA LYS A 153 -18.55 -6.70 -7.42
C LYS A 153 -19.00 -5.29 -7.76
N ARG A 154 -19.93 -4.74 -6.98
CA ARG A 154 -20.37 -3.36 -7.13
C ARG A 154 -19.74 -2.48 -6.05
N GLU A 155 -19.36 -1.28 -6.47
CA GLU A 155 -19.12 -0.20 -5.52
C GLU A 155 -20.44 0.20 -4.87
N VAL A 156 -20.41 0.42 -3.57
CA VAL A 156 -21.55 0.89 -2.78
C VAL A 156 -21.14 2.10 -1.94
N ARG A 157 -22.11 2.95 -1.63
CA ARG A 157 -21.95 4.02 -0.64
C ARG A 157 -22.60 3.60 0.66
N ILE A 158 -21.87 3.70 1.75
CA ILE A 158 -22.34 3.40 3.09
C ILE A 158 -22.43 4.73 3.83
N ALA A 159 -23.66 5.17 4.05
CA ALA A 159 -23.95 6.41 4.75
C ALA A 159 -24.84 6.15 5.96
N GLY A 160 -24.67 6.96 7.00
CA GLY A 160 -25.45 6.82 8.23
C GLY A 160 -25.05 7.83 9.29
N GLN A 161 -25.61 7.63 10.48
CA GLN A 161 -25.26 8.40 11.66
C GLN A 161 -24.90 7.47 12.83
N TYR A 162 -23.71 7.65 13.39
CA TYR A 162 -23.30 7.00 14.63
C TYR A 162 -23.61 7.90 15.83
N VAL A 163 -24.61 7.50 16.62
CA VAL A 163 -25.11 8.28 17.76
C VAL A 163 -24.54 7.72 19.06
N THR A 164 -23.86 8.56 19.84
CA THR A 164 -23.30 8.18 21.16
C THR A 164 -24.14 8.71 22.32
N SER A 165 -24.89 9.80 22.11
CA SER A 165 -25.77 10.37 23.12
C SER A 165 -26.88 11.20 22.48
N ILE A 166 -27.93 11.46 23.26
CA ILE A 166 -29.00 12.40 22.93
C ILE A 166 -28.92 13.54 23.94
N ASP A 167 -28.91 14.79 23.48
CA ASP A 167 -28.89 15.95 24.38
C ASP A 167 -30.25 16.23 25.03
N ALA A 168 -30.30 17.18 25.97
CA ALA A 168 -31.51 17.55 26.68
C ALA A 168 -32.65 18.09 25.78
N ASN A 169 -32.33 18.51 24.56
CA ASN A 169 -33.29 19.00 23.57
C ASN A 169 -33.71 17.91 22.57
N GLY A 170 -33.27 16.67 22.76
CA GLY A 170 -33.60 15.53 21.90
C GLY A 170 -32.72 15.41 20.65
N TYR A 171 -31.62 16.17 20.54
CA TYR A 171 -30.74 16.08 19.37
C TYR A 171 -29.69 14.99 19.55
N ALA A 172 -29.55 14.14 18.53
CA ALA A 172 -28.48 13.17 18.45
C ALA A 172 -27.10 13.84 18.37
N ARG A 173 -26.17 13.28 19.13
CA ARG A 173 -24.75 13.65 19.14
C ARG A 173 -23.92 12.44 18.78
N GLY A 174 -22.92 12.68 17.94
CA GLY A 174 -21.94 11.67 17.55
C GLY A 174 -20.54 12.26 17.50
N PRO A 175 -19.52 11.41 17.37
CA PRO A 175 -18.14 11.86 17.25
C PRO A 175 -17.94 12.63 15.93
N THR A 176 -16.91 13.46 15.93
CA THR A 176 -16.44 14.16 14.72
C THR A 176 -14.97 13.81 14.55
N GLY A 177 -14.57 13.49 13.32
CA GLY A 177 -13.19 13.18 12.99
C GLY A 177 -13.06 12.27 11.78
N THR A 178 -11.82 11.95 11.45
CA THR A 178 -11.50 11.12 10.29
C THR A 178 -11.79 9.64 10.57
N ILE A 179 -12.49 9.00 9.65
CA ILE A 179 -12.64 7.54 9.55
C ILE A 179 -11.56 7.02 8.62
N HIS A 180 -10.75 6.08 9.10
CA HIS A 180 -9.84 5.31 8.28
C HIS A 180 -10.56 4.09 7.72
N VAL A 181 -10.51 3.94 6.40
CA VAL A 181 -11.05 2.78 5.70
C VAL A 181 -9.87 1.92 5.25
N GLY A 182 -9.91 0.65 5.60
CA GLY A 182 -8.88 -0.31 5.23
C GLY A 182 -9.44 -1.64 4.77
N PHE A 183 -8.72 -2.29 3.86
CA PHE A 183 -9.02 -3.64 3.43
C PHE A 183 -8.35 -4.63 4.37
N ARG A 184 -9.13 -5.59 4.89
CA ARG A 184 -8.64 -6.68 5.73
C ARG A 184 -8.43 -7.91 4.85
N PRO A 185 -7.19 -8.27 4.48
CA PRO A 185 -6.96 -9.51 3.76
C PRO A 185 -7.35 -10.72 4.62
N SER A 186 -7.56 -11.85 3.97
CA SER A 186 -7.78 -13.12 4.68
C SER A 186 -6.56 -13.49 5.54
N LEU A 187 -6.78 -14.31 6.57
CA LEU A 187 -5.72 -14.96 7.37
C LEU A 187 -4.77 -14.00 8.15
N GLY A 188 -5.32 -13.15 9.02
CA GLY A 188 -4.52 -12.46 10.05
C GLY A 188 -3.44 -11.50 9.53
N LYS A 189 -3.50 -11.15 8.24
CA LYS A 189 -2.58 -10.19 7.61
C LYS A 189 -2.91 -8.77 8.07
N PRO A 190 -1.91 -7.86 8.12
CA PRO A 190 -2.16 -6.45 8.39
C PRO A 190 -3.18 -5.84 7.42
N ILE A 191 -3.99 -4.94 7.94
CA ILE A 191 -4.97 -4.19 7.13
C ILE A 191 -4.20 -3.24 6.20
N ILE A 192 -4.65 -3.17 4.95
CA ILE A 192 -4.16 -2.20 3.97
C ILE A 192 -5.02 -0.94 4.08
N PRO A 193 -4.46 0.22 4.45
CA PRO A 193 -5.19 1.48 4.40
C PRO A 193 -5.54 1.82 2.94
N ILE A 194 -6.77 2.25 2.71
CA ILE A 194 -7.27 2.59 1.37
C ILE A 194 -7.63 4.06 1.28
N GLU A 195 -8.50 4.52 2.17
CA GLU A 195 -8.95 5.90 2.15
C GLU A 195 -9.15 6.45 3.56
N LYS A 196 -9.38 7.76 3.58
CA LYS A 196 -9.82 8.51 4.76
C LYS A 196 -11.11 9.22 4.40
N ALA A 197 -12.15 8.99 5.17
CA ALA A 197 -13.42 9.69 5.09
C ALA A 197 -13.59 10.59 6.32
N GLU A 198 -14.46 11.59 6.25
CA GLU A 198 -14.74 12.47 7.40
C GLU A 198 -16.09 12.12 8.02
N MET A 199 -16.16 12.20 9.34
CA MET A 199 -17.38 12.09 10.13
C MET A 199 -17.68 13.42 10.81
N PHE A 200 -18.91 13.90 10.70
CA PHE A 200 -19.36 15.15 11.34
C PHE A 200 -20.58 14.88 12.22
N ASN A 201 -20.44 15.06 13.53
CA ASN A 201 -21.51 14.80 14.52
C ASN A 201 -22.17 13.41 14.34
N GLY A 202 -21.35 12.39 14.11
CA GLY A 202 -21.79 11.03 13.85
C GLY A 202 -22.18 10.75 12.41
N PHE A 203 -22.48 11.76 11.58
CA PHE A 203 -22.82 11.54 10.17
C PHE A 203 -21.58 11.18 9.37
N PHE A 204 -21.70 10.14 8.54
CA PHE A 204 -20.62 9.67 7.67
C PHE A 204 -21.17 9.22 6.31
N ASP A 205 -20.27 9.22 5.32
CA ASP A 205 -20.50 8.66 4.00
C ASP A 205 -19.15 8.23 3.40
N PHE A 206 -18.95 6.92 3.25
CA PHE A 206 -17.72 6.32 2.71
C PHE A 206 -18.06 5.23 1.69
N PHE A 207 -17.08 4.83 0.87
CA PHE A 207 -17.32 3.77 -0.10
C PHE A 207 -17.15 2.38 0.53
N GLY A 208 -17.74 1.39 -0.13
CA GLY A 208 -17.48 -0.02 0.08
C GLY A 208 -17.58 -0.78 -1.24
N ILE A 209 -17.23 -2.05 -1.21
CA ILE A 209 -17.38 -2.99 -2.33
C ILE A 209 -18.06 -4.24 -1.78
N GLU A 210 -19.10 -4.71 -2.47
CA GLU A 210 -19.86 -5.89 -2.05
C GLU A 210 -18.96 -7.11 -1.81
N ASP A 211 -19.22 -7.84 -0.73
CA ASP A 211 -18.47 -9.03 -0.27
C ASP A 211 -16.96 -8.82 -0.04
N VAL A 212 -16.52 -7.58 0.12
CA VAL A 212 -15.12 -7.25 0.43
C VAL A 212 -15.03 -6.83 1.91
N PRO A 213 -14.17 -7.48 2.71
CA PRO A 213 -14.04 -7.19 4.13
C PRO A 213 -13.23 -5.92 4.35
N PHE A 214 -13.92 -4.78 4.35
CA PHE A 214 -13.38 -3.52 4.81
C PHE A 214 -13.50 -3.37 6.33
N VAL A 215 -12.67 -2.48 6.86
CA VAL A 215 -12.64 -2.07 8.25
C VAL A 215 -12.70 -0.57 8.27
N TYR A 216 -13.62 -0.06 9.06
CA TYR A 216 -13.90 1.37 9.21
C TYR A 216 -13.64 1.74 10.66
N GLU A 217 -12.77 2.71 10.89
CA GLU A 217 -12.38 3.07 12.24
C GLU A 217 -12.18 4.57 12.39
N LEU A 218 -12.77 5.14 13.44
CA LEU A 218 -12.51 6.53 13.81
C LEU A 218 -11.05 6.67 14.29
N ALA A 219 -10.33 7.64 13.75
CA ALA A 219 -8.94 7.90 14.11
C ALA A 219 -8.78 8.04 15.64
N GLY A 220 -7.77 7.36 16.19
CA GLY A 220 -7.52 7.32 17.64
C GLY A 220 -8.19 6.16 18.39
N ALA A 221 -8.98 5.32 17.73
CA ALA A 221 -9.63 4.16 18.36
C ALA A 221 -8.73 2.91 18.51
N GLY A 222 -7.52 2.90 17.93
CA GLY A 222 -6.42 2.02 18.35
C GLY A 222 -5.85 1.02 17.34
N PHE A 223 -6.36 0.92 16.11
CA PHE A 223 -5.83 -0.01 15.10
C PHE A 223 -4.77 0.60 14.19
N TRP A 224 -4.90 1.89 13.87
CA TRP A 224 -4.00 2.57 12.94
C TRP A 224 -2.86 3.26 13.69
N PRO A 225 -1.60 3.15 13.22
CA PRO A 225 -0.52 3.94 13.79
C PRO A 225 -0.80 5.42 13.58
N SER A 226 -0.87 6.17 14.67
CA SER A 226 -0.99 7.64 14.70
C SER A 226 0.18 8.33 13.99
#